data_AF-A0A6B0VB13-F1
#
_entry.id   AF-A0A6B0VB13-F1
#
_cell.length_a   1.000
_cell.length_b   1.000
_cell.length_c   1.000
_cell.angle_alpha   90.00
_cell.angle_beta   90.00
_cell.angle_gamma   90.00
#
_symmetry.space_group_name_H-M   'P 1'
#
loop_
_entity.id
_entity.type
_entity.pdbx_description
1 polymer ?
#
loop_
_entity_poly.entity_id
_entity_poly.type
_entity_poly.pdbx_seq_one_letter_code
_entity_poly.pdbx_strand_id
1 'polypeptide(L)'
;MKSWVLCMALGGIMVGASTVTIVQNITLGVHFVCDTSLVKAREEKKHTTALEEYLSIFLYAVELYLRESECPTVKLVLTGVYKSTVEEESLFEKTEYEFGVKTLDPTFTLGMFQIWVQSNIKFEDDDVVFLLTSLQIDDHVGHGISKNGYSYFNEICSLGVGLVHDSGFMFDGVVYMAQQIAHMLGFLWDISEKCPERGKTLMATVSGPRGLSECSKEAFRQQYNNYTMKDVCWKKNLKPDVSFNWSLPATYFRKENYCSTRHSHRVFQCPEGNPNYVADATKCSMGCCVNNTEDASGFKYSVPDGTPCGQGKICIYAICTEFSEKNNDWQHST
;
A
#
# COMPACT_ATOMS: atom_id res chain seq x y z
N MET A 1 15.15 31.23 7.28
CA MET A 1 16.37 30.48 7.63
C MET A 1 16.14 29.03 7.28
N LYS A 2 16.63 28.56 6.12
CA LYS A 2 16.55 27.16 5.70
C LYS A 2 17.85 26.49 6.13
N SER A 3 17.79 25.54 7.05
CA SER A 3 18.94 24.76 7.49
C SER A 3 19.18 23.64 6.46
N TRP A 4 20.37 23.61 5.87
CA TRP A 4 20.84 22.50 5.03
C TRP A 4 21.74 21.62 5.89
N VAL A 5 21.34 20.36 6.10
CA VAL A 5 22.16 19.36 6.77
C VAL A 5 23.01 18.66 5.71
N LEU A 6 24.32 18.87 5.78
CA LEU A 6 25.33 18.16 5.00
C LEU A 6 25.51 16.75 5.57
N CYS A 7 25.31 15.72 4.75
CA CYS A 7 25.86 14.38 5.03
C CYS A 7 27.35 14.38 4.62
N MET A 8 28.25 14.51 5.59
CA MET A 8 29.70 14.35 5.34
C MET A 8 30.11 12.89 5.56
N ALA A 9 30.59 12.25 4.49
CA ALA A 9 31.46 11.09 4.58
C ALA A 9 32.92 11.57 4.65
N LEU A 10 33.58 11.34 5.78
CA LEU A 10 35.02 11.59 5.95
C LEU A 10 35.80 10.39 5.42
N GLY A 11 36.54 10.60 4.33
CA GLY A 11 37.48 9.61 3.80
C GLY A 11 38.08 9.94 2.43
N GLY A 12 39.08 10.83 2.41
CA GLY A 12 40.26 10.73 1.54
C GLY A 12 40.15 10.91 0.01
N ILE A 13 40.82 11.97 -0.47
CA ILE A 13 41.31 12.26 -1.83
C ILE A 13 40.31 12.98 -2.76
N MET A 14 40.59 14.27 -2.95
CA MET A 14 39.97 15.17 -3.91
C MET A 14 40.23 14.72 -5.36
N VAL A 15 39.21 14.18 -6.02
CA VAL A 15 39.10 14.15 -7.48
C VAL A 15 37.71 14.71 -7.82
N GLY A 16 37.67 15.60 -8.83
CA GLY A 16 36.59 16.55 -9.10
C GLY A 16 35.16 16.04 -8.87
N ALA A 17 34.45 16.70 -7.95
CA ALA A 17 33.06 16.44 -7.63
C ALA A 17 32.15 16.86 -8.79
N SER A 18 31.91 15.94 -9.72
CA SER A 18 30.59 15.87 -10.35
C SER A 18 29.65 15.39 -9.26
N THR A 19 28.88 16.28 -8.64
CA THR A 19 27.82 15.90 -7.70
C THR A 19 26.69 15.26 -8.49
N VAL A 20 26.89 14.02 -8.93
CA VAL A 20 25.78 13.12 -9.16
C VAL A 20 25.24 12.84 -7.76
N THR A 21 24.17 13.53 -7.38
CA THR A 21 23.33 13.11 -6.27
C THR A 21 22.80 11.73 -6.64
N ILE A 22 23.54 10.67 -6.31
CA ILE A 22 23.05 9.31 -6.45
C ILE A 22 21.88 9.23 -5.47
N VAL A 23 20.65 9.32 -5.99
CA VAL A 23 19.45 9.08 -5.20
C VAL A 23 19.61 7.67 -4.65
N GLN A 24 19.69 7.57 -3.32
CA GLN A 24 19.78 6.28 -2.66
C GLN A 24 18.40 5.63 -2.76
N ASN A 25 18.32 4.47 -3.40
CA ASN A 25 17.07 3.74 -3.60
C ASN A 25 17.12 2.42 -2.82
N ILE A 26 16.02 2.11 -2.15
CA ILE A 26 15.67 0.77 -1.67
C ILE A 26 14.75 0.19 -2.73
N THR A 27 15.13 -0.93 -3.36
CA THR A 27 14.25 -1.65 -4.29
C THR A 27 13.88 -2.98 -3.66
N LEU A 28 12.58 -3.27 -3.57
CA LEU A 28 12.06 -4.49 -2.95
C LEU A 28 11.20 -5.26 -3.94
N GLY A 29 11.52 -6.53 -4.12
CA GLY A 29 10.66 -7.49 -4.80
C GLY A 29 9.52 -7.91 -3.88
N VAL A 30 8.29 -7.82 -4.37
CA VAL A 30 7.09 -8.16 -3.62
C VAL A 30 6.33 -9.26 -4.34
N HIS A 31 6.15 -10.38 -3.66
CA HIS A 31 5.29 -11.47 -4.08
C HIS A 31 3.97 -11.42 -3.31
N PHE A 32 2.85 -11.48 -4.02
CA PHE A 32 1.54 -11.63 -3.40
C PHE A 32 1.06 -13.08 -3.36
N VAL A 33 0.73 -13.57 -2.18
CA VAL A 33 -0.09 -14.76 -1.98
C VAL A 33 -1.53 -14.31 -1.81
N CYS A 34 -2.37 -14.56 -2.79
CA CYS A 34 -3.79 -14.24 -2.76
C CYS A 34 -4.58 -15.44 -2.27
N ASP A 35 -5.25 -15.29 -1.13
CA ASP A 35 -6.05 -16.36 -0.56
C ASP A 35 -7.36 -16.60 -1.32
N THR A 36 -7.96 -17.76 -1.06
CA THR A 36 -9.22 -18.18 -1.68
C THR A 36 -10.35 -17.20 -1.42
N SER A 37 -10.33 -16.50 -0.27
CA SER A 37 -11.34 -15.50 0.06
C SER A 37 -11.26 -14.30 -0.88
N LEU A 38 -10.05 -13.77 -1.12
CA LEU A 38 -9.83 -12.63 -2.01
C LEU A 38 -10.17 -12.98 -3.46
N VAL A 39 -9.73 -14.15 -3.92
CA VAL A 39 -10.03 -14.63 -5.28
C VAL A 39 -11.55 -14.76 -5.45
N LYS A 40 -12.23 -15.39 -4.50
CA LYS A 40 -13.69 -15.56 -4.53
C LYS A 40 -14.43 -14.21 -4.50
N ALA A 41 -14.04 -13.28 -3.62
CA ALA A 41 -14.66 -11.96 -3.53
C ALA A 41 -14.58 -11.21 -4.88
N ARG A 42 -13.45 -11.32 -5.58
CA ARG A 42 -13.24 -10.71 -6.88
C ARG A 42 -14.09 -11.37 -7.98
N GLU A 43 -14.21 -12.70 -7.97
CA GLU A 43 -15.09 -13.46 -8.88
C GLU A 43 -16.56 -13.09 -8.70
N GLU A 44 -17.04 -12.99 -7.45
CA GLU A 44 -18.42 -12.63 -7.13
C GLU A 44 -18.79 -11.22 -7.61
N LYS A 45 -17.83 -10.29 -7.57
CA LYS A 45 -17.97 -8.94 -8.11
C LYS A 45 -17.90 -8.86 -9.63
N LYS A 46 -17.48 -9.93 -10.32
CA LYS A 46 -17.38 -10.02 -11.78
C LYS A 46 -16.49 -8.94 -12.39
N HIS A 47 -15.40 -8.58 -11.69
CA HIS A 47 -14.42 -7.64 -12.24
C HIS A 47 -13.73 -8.23 -13.47
N THR A 48 -13.55 -7.40 -14.49
CA THR A 48 -13.01 -7.82 -15.79
C THR A 48 -11.48 -7.73 -15.85
N THR A 49 -10.91 -6.89 -15.01
CA THR A 49 -9.46 -6.70 -14.90
C THR A 49 -8.78 -7.95 -14.35
N ALA A 50 -7.66 -8.37 -14.93
CA ALA A 50 -6.86 -9.50 -14.44
C ALA A 50 -6.35 -9.24 -13.01
N LEU A 51 -6.12 -10.30 -12.22
CA LEU A 51 -5.65 -10.17 -10.84
C LEU A 51 -4.26 -9.54 -10.80
N GLU A 52 -3.38 -9.93 -11.70
CA GLU A 52 -2.01 -9.43 -11.82
C GLU A 52 -1.99 -7.93 -12.18
N GLU A 53 -2.90 -7.47 -13.05
CA GLU A 53 -3.08 -6.03 -13.36
C GLU A 53 -3.58 -5.27 -12.12
N TYR A 54 -4.54 -5.83 -11.37
CA TYR A 54 -4.99 -5.24 -10.11
C TYR A 54 -3.86 -5.12 -9.08
N LEU A 55 -3.07 -6.18 -8.89
CA LEU A 55 -1.98 -6.19 -7.92
C LEU A 55 -0.82 -5.28 -8.31
N SER A 56 -0.58 -5.10 -9.61
CA SER A 56 0.38 -4.11 -10.10
C SER A 56 -0.07 -2.67 -9.76
N ILE A 57 -1.35 -2.37 -9.95
CA ILE A 57 -1.95 -1.07 -9.58
C ILE A 57 -1.93 -0.89 -8.05
N PHE A 58 -2.27 -1.94 -7.31
CA PHE A 58 -2.24 -1.96 -5.85
C PHE A 58 -0.84 -1.64 -5.33
N LEU A 59 0.19 -2.34 -5.82
CA LEU A 59 1.56 -2.14 -5.39
C LEU A 59 2.10 -0.75 -5.76
N TYR A 60 1.76 -0.23 -6.93
CA TYR A 60 2.14 1.14 -7.30
C TYR A 60 1.45 2.20 -6.42
N ALA A 61 0.19 1.97 -6.05
CA ALA A 61 -0.49 2.82 -5.08
C ALA A 61 0.19 2.75 -3.70
N VAL A 62 0.68 1.58 -3.28
CA VAL A 62 1.47 1.42 -2.05
C VAL A 62 2.77 2.24 -2.12
N GLU A 63 3.52 2.15 -3.23
CA GLU A 63 4.72 2.97 -3.46
C GLU A 63 4.40 4.47 -3.36
N LEU A 64 3.25 4.91 -3.90
CA LEU A 64 2.81 6.30 -3.81
C LEU A 64 2.73 6.79 -2.36
N TYR A 65 2.26 5.98 -1.41
CA TYR A 65 2.21 6.37 0.02
C TYR A 65 3.59 6.48 0.67
N LEU A 66 4.61 5.82 0.12
CA LEU A 66 5.99 5.83 0.61
C LEU A 66 6.87 6.90 -0.06
N ARG A 67 6.34 7.65 -1.04
CA ARG A 67 7.10 8.61 -1.88
C ARG A 67 7.84 9.71 -1.11
N GLU A 68 7.36 10.11 0.06
CA GLU A 68 7.96 11.19 0.86
C GLU A 68 9.16 10.73 1.71
N SER A 69 9.60 9.48 1.53
CA SER A 69 10.81 8.96 2.18
C SER A 69 12.07 9.70 1.68
N GLU A 70 12.17 9.93 0.37
CA GLU A 70 13.17 10.66 -0.44
C GLU A 70 14.67 10.33 -0.20
N CYS A 71 15.08 9.95 1.01
CA CYS A 71 16.44 9.61 1.40
C CYS A 71 16.44 8.45 2.44
N PRO A 72 16.47 7.18 1.99
CA PRO A 72 16.39 6.73 0.60
C PRO A 72 14.94 6.76 0.05
N THR A 73 14.79 6.66 -1.26
CA THR A 73 13.47 6.43 -1.90
C THR A 73 13.14 4.93 -1.88
N VAL A 74 11.90 4.56 -1.59
CA VAL A 74 11.42 3.18 -1.66
C VAL A 74 10.80 2.90 -3.02
N LYS A 75 11.23 1.83 -3.67
CA LYS A 75 10.74 1.31 -4.95
C LYS A 75 10.26 -0.12 -4.78
N LEU A 76 9.06 -0.40 -5.27
CA LEU A 76 8.43 -1.71 -5.13
C LEU A 76 8.25 -2.35 -6.51
N VAL A 77 8.63 -3.61 -6.62
CA VAL A 77 8.54 -4.38 -7.87
C VAL A 77 7.71 -5.62 -7.60
N LEU A 78 6.67 -5.84 -8.40
CA LEU A 78 5.89 -7.07 -8.33
C LEU A 78 6.73 -8.21 -8.90
N THR A 79 7.13 -9.18 -8.08
CA THR A 79 7.95 -10.34 -8.50
C THR A 79 7.12 -11.59 -8.77
N GLY A 80 5.95 -11.69 -8.15
CA GLY A 80 5.10 -12.87 -8.31
C GLY A 80 3.69 -12.68 -7.76
N VAL A 81 2.78 -13.51 -8.29
CA VAL A 81 1.42 -13.67 -7.78
C VAL A 81 1.15 -15.16 -7.67
N TYR A 82 0.79 -15.61 -6.46
CA TYR A 82 0.43 -16.97 -6.16
C TYR A 82 -0.99 -17.02 -5.60
N LYS A 83 -1.84 -17.90 -6.14
CA LYS A 83 -3.17 -18.16 -5.56
C LYS A 83 -3.05 -19.39 -4.67
N SER A 84 -3.27 -19.23 -3.37
CA SER A 84 -3.23 -20.37 -2.45
C SER A 84 -4.47 -21.25 -2.59
N THR A 85 -4.39 -22.48 -2.07
CA THR A 85 -5.51 -23.40 -1.98
C THR A 85 -6.11 -23.43 -0.57
N VAL A 86 -7.33 -23.98 -0.45
CA VAL A 86 -7.99 -24.17 0.85
C VAL A 86 -7.16 -25.07 1.77
N GLU A 87 -6.46 -26.06 1.21
CA GLU A 87 -5.60 -26.97 1.94
C GLU A 87 -4.36 -26.25 2.49
N GLU A 88 -3.70 -25.42 1.69
CA GLU A 88 -2.57 -24.60 2.14
C GLU A 88 -3.00 -23.63 3.26
N GLU A 89 -4.18 -23.01 3.11
CA GLU A 89 -4.74 -22.06 4.06
C GLU A 89 -5.28 -22.71 5.35
N SER A 90 -5.41 -24.04 5.40
CA SER A 90 -5.83 -24.77 6.60
C SER A 90 -4.77 -24.72 7.71
N LEU A 91 -3.53 -24.34 7.36
CA LEU A 91 -2.43 -24.12 8.29
C LEU A 91 -2.51 -22.76 9.00
N PHE A 92 -3.32 -21.83 8.50
CA PHE A 92 -3.45 -20.49 9.06
C PHE A 92 -4.52 -20.47 10.15
N GLU A 93 -4.26 -19.73 11.23
CA GLU A 93 -5.16 -19.66 12.37
C GLU A 93 -6.38 -18.79 12.05
N LYS A 94 -7.56 -19.40 12.08
CA LYS A 94 -8.84 -18.73 11.75
C LYS A 94 -9.79 -18.86 12.93
N THR A 95 -10.32 -17.72 13.38
CA THR A 95 -11.40 -17.70 14.39
C THR A 95 -12.74 -17.63 13.67
N GLU A 96 -13.65 -18.56 13.95
CA GLU A 96 -15.03 -18.56 13.46
C GLU A 96 -16.01 -18.15 14.58
N TYR A 97 -16.81 -17.12 14.32
CA TYR A 97 -17.79 -16.57 15.24
C TYR A 97 -19.21 -17.06 14.96
N GLU A 98 -20.15 -16.65 15.83
CA GLU A 98 -21.58 -16.76 15.56
C GLU A 98 -21.91 -16.22 14.15
N PHE A 99 -22.84 -16.89 13.47
CA PHE A 99 -23.21 -16.64 12.07
C PHE A 99 -22.13 -16.96 11.02
N GLY A 100 -21.05 -17.66 11.40
CA GLY A 100 -20.04 -18.17 10.47
C GLY A 100 -19.05 -17.11 9.98
N VAL A 101 -18.92 -15.98 10.70
CA VAL A 101 -17.94 -14.95 10.38
C VAL A 101 -16.55 -15.48 10.70
N LYS A 102 -15.66 -15.50 9.70
CA LYS A 102 -14.28 -15.98 9.84
C LYS A 102 -13.32 -14.80 9.82
N THR A 103 -12.40 -14.79 10.78
CA THR A 103 -11.33 -13.80 10.91
C THR A 103 -9.98 -14.50 10.99
N LEU A 104 -8.91 -13.80 10.63
CA LEU A 104 -7.55 -14.25 10.85
C LEU A 104 -7.03 -13.70 12.17
N ASP A 105 -6.45 -14.55 13.01
CA ASP A 105 -5.62 -14.09 14.11
C ASP A 105 -4.28 -13.61 13.54
N PRO A 106 -3.91 -12.32 13.65
CA PRO A 106 -2.74 -11.78 12.99
C PRO A 106 -1.43 -12.39 13.51
N THR A 107 -1.32 -12.66 14.80
CA THR A 107 -0.07 -13.10 15.42
C THR A 107 0.24 -14.53 15.04
N PHE A 108 -0.74 -15.43 15.21
CA PHE A 108 -0.57 -16.83 14.85
C PHE A 108 -0.52 -17.03 13.35
N THR A 109 -1.36 -16.31 12.58
CA THR A 109 -1.35 -16.41 11.12
C THR A 109 -0.02 -15.94 10.54
N LEU A 110 0.57 -14.85 11.03
CA LEU A 110 1.86 -14.38 10.52
C LEU A 110 2.96 -15.41 10.75
N GLY A 111 3.02 -16.01 11.94
CA GLY A 111 4.01 -17.06 12.26
C GLY A 111 3.83 -18.32 11.42
N MET A 112 2.60 -18.79 11.23
CA MET A 112 2.32 -19.95 10.36
C MET A 112 2.60 -19.64 8.89
N PHE A 113 2.25 -18.45 8.43
CA PHE A 113 2.52 -17.98 7.07
C PHE A 113 4.03 -17.88 6.81
N GLN A 114 4.81 -17.36 7.77
CA GLN A 114 6.27 -17.33 7.71
C GLN A 114 6.84 -18.74 7.50
N ILE A 115 6.41 -19.71 8.32
CA ILE A 115 6.88 -21.10 8.21
C ILE A 115 6.52 -21.68 6.84
N TRP A 116 5.29 -21.44 6.37
CA TRP A 116 4.83 -21.92 5.07
C TRP A 116 5.65 -21.33 3.92
N VAL A 117 5.87 -20.02 3.90
CA VAL A 117 6.72 -19.32 2.90
C VAL A 117 8.13 -19.90 2.91
N GLN A 118 8.77 -20.02 4.08
CA GLN A 118 10.14 -20.54 4.21
C GLN A 118 10.27 -22.02 3.80
N SER A 119 9.20 -22.80 3.89
CA SER A 119 9.19 -24.20 3.47
C SER A 119 9.01 -24.39 1.96
N ASN A 120 8.65 -23.32 1.23
CA ASN A 120 8.23 -23.40 -0.15
C ASN A 120 9.25 -22.70 -1.08
N ILE A 121 9.97 -23.50 -1.86
CA ILE A 121 11.06 -23.07 -2.75
C ILE A 121 10.64 -21.97 -3.75
N LYS A 122 9.34 -21.83 -4.02
CA LYS A 122 8.80 -20.79 -4.90
C LYS A 122 9.11 -19.36 -4.44
N PHE A 123 9.39 -19.17 -3.15
CA PHE A 123 9.61 -17.87 -2.54
C PHE A 123 11.06 -17.63 -2.09
N GLU A 124 11.98 -18.53 -2.43
CA GLU A 124 13.38 -18.47 -1.95
C GLU A 124 14.11 -17.19 -2.36
N ASP A 125 13.78 -16.66 -3.55
CA ASP A 125 14.42 -15.46 -4.12
C ASP A 125 13.63 -14.17 -3.88
N ASP A 126 12.44 -14.22 -3.27
CA ASP A 126 11.61 -13.04 -3.02
C ASP A 126 12.12 -12.24 -1.82
N ASP A 127 12.13 -10.91 -1.95
CA ASP A 127 12.53 -10.04 -0.82
C ASP A 127 11.41 -9.92 0.22
N VAL A 128 10.16 -9.83 -0.24
CA VAL A 128 8.97 -9.70 0.63
C VAL A 128 7.80 -10.50 0.06
N VAL A 129 7.10 -11.25 0.92
CA VAL A 129 5.91 -12.03 0.57
C VAL A 129 4.72 -11.59 1.42
N PHE A 130 3.62 -11.17 0.78
CA PHE A 130 2.41 -10.73 1.47
C PHE A 130 1.25 -11.69 1.25
N LEU A 131 0.58 -12.11 2.33
CA LEU A 131 -0.74 -12.72 2.26
C LEU A 131 -1.79 -11.61 2.11
N LEU A 132 -2.49 -11.59 0.99
CA LEU A 132 -3.67 -10.75 0.77
C LEU A 132 -4.93 -11.57 0.97
N THR A 133 -5.83 -11.07 1.82
CA THR A 133 -7.07 -11.74 2.20
C THR A 133 -8.25 -10.78 2.19
N SER A 134 -9.44 -11.29 1.85
CA SER A 134 -10.70 -10.57 2.08
C SER A 134 -11.30 -10.84 3.46
N LEU A 135 -10.72 -11.77 4.24
CA LEU A 135 -11.10 -11.99 5.64
C LEU A 135 -10.69 -10.79 6.48
N GLN A 136 -11.48 -10.51 7.52
CA GLN A 136 -11.08 -9.52 8.50
C GLN A 136 -9.91 -10.07 9.32
N ILE A 137 -8.97 -9.19 9.67
CA ILE A 137 -7.89 -9.49 10.60
C ILE A 137 -8.33 -8.94 11.95
N ASP A 138 -8.33 -9.78 12.99
CA ASP A 138 -8.76 -9.37 14.33
C ASP A 138 -7.76 -9.83 15.38
N ASP A 139 -7.17 -8.87 16.10
CA ASP A 139 -6.21 -9.12 17.18
C ASP A 139 -6.98 -9.24 18.50
N HIS A 140 -7.13 -10.46 19.00
CA HIS A 140 -7.85 -10.72 20.25
C HIS A 140 -7.00 -10.48 21.50
N VAL A 141 -5.68 -10.35 21.35
CA VAL A 141 -4.74 -10.23 22.47
C VAL A 141 -4.38 -8.77 22.75
N GLY A 142 -4.44 -7.90 21.74
CA GLY A 142 -4.22 -6.47 21.87
C GLY A 142 -5.18 -5.62 21.03
N HIS A 143 -5.31 -4.34 21.37
CA HIS A 143 -5.87 -3.37 20.44
C HIS A 143 -4.82 -3.13 19.34
N GLY A 144 -4.76 -4.02 18.35
CA GLY A 144 -3.79 -3.98 17.26
C GLY A 144 -3.61 -2.57 16.68
N ILE A 145 -2.35 -2.15 16.57
CA ILE A 145 -1.96 -0.81 16.11
C ILE A 145 -2.34 -0.59 14.63
N SER A 146 -2.40 -1.68 13.86
CA SER A 146 -2.89 -1.72 12.48
C SER A 146 -4.01 -2.77 12.36
N LYS A 147 -5.23 -2.30 12.10
CA LYS A 147 -6.43 -3.16 12.12
C LYS A 147 -6.51 -4.16 10.96
N ASN A 148 -5.89 -3.82 9.82
CA ASN A 148 -6.06 -4.53 8.55
C ASN A 148 -4.72 -4.93 7.94
N GLY A 149 -3.67 -5.00 8.75
CA GLY A 149 -2.38 -5.51 8.32
C GLY A 149 -1.44 -5.76 9.48
N TYR A 150 -0.53 -6.72 9.31
CA TYR A 150 0.37 -7.17 10.35
C TYR A 150 1.72 -7.64 9.76
N SER A 151 2.83 -7.28 10.39
CA SER A 151 4.18 -7.66 9.95
C SER A 151 5.20 -7.59 11.10
N TYR A 152 6.37 -8.19 10.89
CA TYR A 152 7.50 -8.00 11.80
C TYR A 152 8.08 -6.59 11.68
N PHE A 153 8.48 -6.02 12.82
CA PHE A 153 9.17 -4.74 12.84
C PHE A 153 10.63 -4.93 12.41
N ASN A 154 11.09 -4.16 11.43
CA ASN A 154 12.51 -4.06 11.09
C ASN A 154 13.21 -5.33 10.57
N GLU A 155 12.44 -6.31 10.08
CA GLU A 155 12.94 -7.62 9.65
C GLU A 155 12.70 -7.87 8.15
N ILE A 156 12.62 -6.83 7.30
CA ILE A 156 12.21 -7.02 5.89
C ILE A 156 13.09 -7.98 5.09
N CYS A 157 14.40 -8.08 5.39
CA CYS A 157 15.32 -8.97 4.66
C CYS A 157 15.55 -10.33 5.32
N SER A 158 14.97 -10.56 6.50
CA SER A 158 15.16 -11.77 7.31
C SER A 158 13.84 -12.52 7.52
N LEU A 159 12.76 -11.77 7.75
CA LEU A 159 11.39 -12.22 7.95
C LEU A 159 10.44 -11.31 7.16
N GLY A 160 10.73 -11.11 5.87
CA GLY A 160 9.95 -10.27 4.94
C GLY A 160 8.58 -10.84 4.62
N VAL A 161 7.75 -11.09 5.62
CA VAL A 161 6.37 -11.55 5.45
C VAL A 161 5.39 -10.60 6.10
N GLY A 162 4.22 -10.45 5.49
CA GLY A 162 3.15 -9.61 6.03
C GLY A 162 1.76 -10.11 5.66
N LEU A 163 0.78 -9.70 6.44
CA LEU A 163 -0.64 -9.93 6.21
C LEU A 163 -1.31 -8.59 5.90
N VAL A 164 -2.20 -8.56 4.92
CA VAL A 164 -3.02 -7.38 4.62
C VAL A 164 -4.43 -7.81 4.22
N HIS A 165 -5.42 -7.16 4.82
CA HIS A 165 -6.79 -7.22 4.35
C HIS A 165 -6.96 -6.34 3.11
N ASP A 166 -7.48 -6.91 2.04
CA ASP A 166 -7.95 -6.21 0.86
C ASP A 166 -9.19 -6.91 0.31
N SER A 167 -10.19 -6.13 -0.09
CA SER A 167 -11.40 -6.66 -0.72
C SER A 167 -11.14 -7.36 -2.07
N GLY A 168 -9.98 -7.12 -2.68
CA GLY A 168 -9.64 -7.60 -4.01
C GLY A 168 -10.28 -6.78 -5.12
N PHE A 169 -10.96 -5.67 -4.81
CA PHE A 169 -11.63 -4.84 -5.81
C PHE A 169 -11.75 -3.34 -5.50
N MET A 170 -11.46 -2.90 -4.27
CA MET A 170 -11.50 -1.48 -3.88
C MET A 170 -10.15 -0.83 -3.64
N PHE A 171 -9.06 -1.60 -3.60
CA PHE A 171 -7.74 -1.14 -3.13
C PHE A 171 -7.78 -0.65 -1.66
N ASP A 172 -8.67 -1.20 -0.84
CA ASP A 172 -8.82 -0.84 0.56
C ASP A 172 -7.70 -1.38 1.47
N GLY A 173 -6.87 -2.28 0.95
CA GLY A 173 -5.63 -2.73 1.60
C GLY A 173 -4.41 -1.82 1.39
N VAL A 174 -4.44 -0.86 0.46
CA VAL A 174 -3.24 -0.11 0.03
C VAL A 174 -2.56 0.62 1.19
N VAL A 175 -3.33 1.34 2.02
CA VAL A 175 -2.76 2.08 3.15
C VAL A 175 -2.14 1.14 4.17
N TYR A 176 -2.79 0.00 4.42
CA TYR A 176 -2.33 -0.98 5.40
C TYR A 176 -1.06 -1.70 4.94
N MET A 177 -0.95 -2.03 3.65
CA MET A 177 0.29 -2.57 3.09
C MET A 177 1.42 -1.54 3.16
N ALA A 178 1.15 -0.27 2.82
CA ALA A 178 2.16 0.79 2.92
C ALA A 178 2.67 0.95 4.36
N GLN A 179 1.78 0.88 5.35
CA GLN A 179 2.13 0.84 6.76
C GLN A 179 2.99 -0.39 7.11
N GLN A 180 2.64 -1.59 6.62
CA GLN A 180 3.40 -2.81 6.93
C GLN A 180 4.79 -2.81 6.29
N ILE A 181 4.94 -2.33 5.05
CA ILE A 181 6.25 -2.17 4.40
C ILE A 181 7.09 -1.15 5.18
N ALA A 182 6.51 0.00 5.53
CA ALA A 182 7.19 0.99 6.35
C ALA A 182 7.64 0.39 7.71
N HIS A 183 6.76 -0.35 8.38
CA HIS A 183 7.05 -1.03 9.63
C HIS A 183 8.21 -2.05 9.49
N MET A 184 8.22 -2.84 8.42
CA MET A 184 9.31 -3.76 8.10
C MET A 184 10.63 -3.05 7.76
N LEU A 185 10.56 -1.84 7.21
CA LEU A 185 11.71 -0.95 6.98
C LEU A 185 12.18 -0.19 8.23
N GLY A 186 11.56 -0.43 9.39
CA GLY A 186 11.95 0.18 10.66
C GLY A 186 11.26 1.51 10.98
N PHE A 187 10.18 1.87 10.26
CA PHE A 187 9.38 3.04 10.60
C PHE A 187 8.61 2.75 11.89
N LEU A 188 8.79 3.60 12.88
CA LEU A 188 8.05 3.51 14.13
C LEU A 188 6.60 3.98 13.93
N TRP A 189 5.68 3.37 14.66
CA TRP A 189 4.33 3.88 14.80
C TRP A 189 4.34 5.27 15.45
N ASP A 190 3.54 6.18 14.91
CA ASP A 190 3.38 7.53 15.44
C ASP A 190 2.46 7.48 16.67
N ILE A 191 3.01 7.14 17.83
CA ILE A 191 2.28 7.04 19.12
C ILE A 191 2.87 7.93 20.22
N SER A 192 3.83 8.79 19.87
CA SER A 192 4.54 9.67 20.81
C SER A 192 3.92 11.06 20.86
N GLU A 193 4.31 11.89 21.84
CA GLU A 193 3.87 13.29 21.87
C GLU A 193 4.33 14.08 20.62
N LYS A 194 5.56 13.83 20.15
CA LYS A 194 6.13 14.48 18.96
C LYS A 194 5.43 14.03 17.66
N CYS A 195 5.06 12.76 17.59
CA CYS A 195 4.38 12.14 16.45
C CYS A 195 3.20 11.32 16.99
N PRO A 196 2.01 11.94 17.16
CA PRO A 196 0.89 11.35 17.88
C PRO A 196 0.04 10.42 17.03
N GLU A 197 -0.70 9.52 17.68
CA GLU A 197 -1.59 8.51 17.07
C GLU A 197 -2.74 9.11 16.24
N ARG A 198 -3.11 10.36 16.54
CA ARG A 198 -4.10 11.15 15.79
C ARG A 198 -3.46 12.10 14.78
N GLY A 199 -2.16 11.95 14.57
CA GLY A 199 -1.40 12.62 13.52
C GLY A 199 -1.94 12.25 12.14
N LYS A 200 -1.83 13.17 11.19
CA LYS A 200 -2.27 12.93 9.80
C LYS A 200 -1.12 12.37 8.98
N THR A 201 -0.59 11.22 9.40
CA THR A 201 0.64 10.61 8.87
C THR A 201 0.42 9.13 8.63
N LEU A 202 1.24 8.52 7.75
CA LEU A 202 1.09 7.12 7.37
C LEU A 202 1.16 6.17 8.56
N MET A 203 2.07 6.42 9.50
CA MET A 203 2.28 5.56 10.67
C MET A 203 1.40 5.94 11.86
N ALA A 204 0.43 6.85 11.70
CA ALA A 204 -0.58 7.13 12.72
C ALA A 204 -1.68 6.07 12.70
N THR A 205 -2.17 5.71 13.89
CA THR A 205 -3.06 4.54 14.08
C THR A 205 -4.54 4.90 14.02
N VAL A 206 -4.89 6.17 14.23
CA VAL A 206 -6.29 6.62 14.35
C VAL A 206 -6.74 7.43 13.13
N SER A 207 -5.81 8.14 12.48
CA SER A 207 -6.13 9.13 11.45
C SER A 207 -5.60 8.74 10.08
N GLY A 208 -6.17 9.37 9.05
CA GLY A 208 -5.79 9.14 7.66
C GLY A 208 -4.42 9.69 7.27
N PRO A 209 -3.65 8.97 6.42
CA PRO A 209 -2.33 9.41 5.95
C PRO A 209 -2.38 10.72 5.16
N ARG A 210 -1.47 11.66 5.49
CA ARG A 210 -1.14 12.84 4.67
C ARG A 210 0.37 12.97 4.47
N GLY A 211 1.04 11.85 4.27
CA GLY A 211 2.50 11.77 4.15
C GLY A 211 3.15 11.10 5.36
N LEU A 212 4.46 11.28 5.48
CA LEU A 212 5.28 10.66 6.53
C LEU A 212 5.61 11.66 7.65
N SER A 213 5.57 11.21 8.90
CA SER A 213 6.01 12.02 10.04
C SER A 213 7.53 12.22 10.03
N GLU A 214 8.02 13.27 10.70
CA GLU A 214 9.47 13.43 10.84
C GLU A 214 10.09 12.31 11.69
N CYS A 215 9.37 11.76 12.68
CA CYS A 215 9.85 10.61 13.46
C CYS A 215 10.08 9.39 12.57
N SER A 216 9.13 9.08 11.69
CA SER A 216 9.23 8.02 10.69
C SER A 216 10.42 8.23 9.76
N LYS A 217 10.58 9.44 9.19
CA LYS A 217 11.68 9.78 8.29
C LYS A 217 13.05 9.67 8.98
N GLU A 218 13.15 10.14 10.22
CA GLU A 218 14.37 10.08 11.02
C GLU A 218 14.76 8.64 11.37
N ALA A 219 13.82 7.84 11.87
CA ALA A 219 14.03 6.43 12.18
C ALA A 219 14.48 5.63 10.94
N PHE A 220 13.83 5.87 9.81
CA PHE A 220 14.18 5.22 8.56
C PHE A 220 15.60 5.57 8.07
N ARG A 221 16.00 6.84 8.14
CA ARG A 221 17.38 7.26 7.79
C ARG A 221 18.41 6.59 8.69
N GLN A 222 18.16 6.54 9.99
CA GLN A 222 19.06 5.87 10.94
C GLN A 222 19.18 4.38 10.62
N GLN A 223 18.04 3.72 10.37
CA GLN A 223 18.00 2.33 10.00
C GLN A 223 18.75 2.07 8.70
N TYR A 224 18.48 2.82 7.63
CA TYR A 224 19.22 2.70 6.37
C TYR A 224 20.74 2.85 6.57
N ASN A 225 21.18 3.84 7.33
CA ASN A 225 22.59 4.09 7.62
C ASN A 225 23.26 2.92 8.37
N ASN A 226 22.53 2.23 9.24
CA ASN A 226 23.04 1.04 9.96
C ASN A 226 23.30 -0.15 9.03
N TYR A 227 22.73 -0.16 7.83
CA TYR A 227 22.88 -1.24 6.84
C TYR A 227 23.70 -0.82 5.62
N THR A 228 24.23 0.40 5.57
CA THR A 228 25.06 0.90 4.46
C THR A 228 26.21 -0.04 4.11
N MET A 229 26.84 -0.67 5.11
CA MET A 229 27.98 -1.59 4.94
C MET A 229 27.59 -3.08 4.94
N LYS A 230 26.32 -3.42 5.12
CA LYS A 230 25.83 -4.81 5.17
C LYS A 230 25.33 -5.24 3.80
N ASP A 231 25.47 -6.52 3.48
CA ASP A 231 24.73 -7.10 2.36
C ASP A 231 23.27 -7.30 2.80
N VAL A 232 22.33 -6.76 2.03
CA VAL A 232 20.89 -6.75 2.35
C VAL A 232 20.07 -6.93 1.09
N CYS A 233 18.91 -7.56 1.23
CA CYS A 233 18.00 -7.89 0.14
C CYS A 233 17.71 -6.70 -0.78
N TRP A 234 17.44 -5.52 -0.21
CA TRP A 234 17.06 -4.33 -0.99
C TRP A 234 18.20 -3.63 -1.76
N LYS A 235 19.45 -4.13 -1.66
CA LYS A 235 20.58 -3.70 -2.50
C LYS A 235 20.71 -4.51 -3.78
N LYS A 236 19.93 -5.58 -3.93
CA LYS A 236 19.88 -6.35 -5.18
C LYS A 236 19.32 -5.47 -6.29
N ASN A 237 19.98 -5.49 -7.44
CA ASN A 237 19.44 -4.86 -8.65
C ASN A 237 18.36 -5.78 -9.22
N LEU A 238 17.11 -5.55 -8.82
CA LEU A 238 15.97 -6.16 -9.48
C LEU A 238 15.80 -5.52 -10.85
N LYS A 239 15.76 -6.34 -11.90
CA LYS A 239 15.25 -5.88 -13.18
C LYS A 239 13.72 -5.91 -13.05
N PRO A 240 13.01 -4.78 -13.23
CA PRO A 240 11.55 -4.84 -13.30
C PRO A 240 11.19 -5.80 -14.43
N ASP A 241 10.52 -6.90 -14.08
CA ASP A 241 10.05 -7.84 -15.08
C ASP A 241 8.84 -7.22 -15.79
N VAL A 242 9.00 -7.05 -17.09
CA VAL A 242 7.98 -6.58 -18.05
C VAL A 242 7.49 -5.14 -17.83
N SER A 243 7.21 -4.45 -18.93
CA SER A 243 6.75 -3.07 -19.01
C SER A 243 5.33 -2.91 -18.45
N PHE A 244 5.14 -3.06 -17.13
CA PHE A 244 3.86 -2.76 -16.52
C PHE A 244 3.61 -1.25 -16.61
N ASN A 245 2.48 -0.89 -17.22
CA ASN A 245 2.07 0.50 -17.33
C ASN A 245 1.60 0.98 -15.95
N TRP A 246 2.53 1.57 -15.20
CA TRP A 246 2.32 2.11 -13.86
C TRP A 246 1.03 2.93 -13.80
N SER A 247 0.07 2.40 -13.05
CA SER A 247 -1.32 2.86 -13.06
C SER A 247 -1.82 2.96 -11.64
N LEU A 248 -2.60 4.01 -11.35
CA LEU A 248 -3.21 4.25 -10.05
C LEU A 248 -4.67 3.75 -10.04
N PRO A 249 -5.29 3.52 -8.87
CA PRO A 249 -6.67 3.04 -8.77
C PRO A 249 -7.69 3.81 -9.63
N ALA A 250 -7.50 5.12 -9.83
CA ALA A 250 -8.36 5.91 -10.71
C ALA A 250 -8.37 5.42 -12.17
N THR A 251 -7.29 4.81 -12.69
CA THR A 251 -7.28 4.24 -14.04
C THR A 251 -8.04 2.90 -14.10
N TYR A 252 -7.96 2.09 -13.05
CA TYR A 252 -8.75 0.86 -12.89
C TYR A 252 -10.26 1.16 -12.98
N PHE A 253 -10.73 2.16 -12.25
CA PHE A 253 -12.14 2.56 -12.24
C PHE A 253 -12.62 3.32 -13.49
N ARG A 254 -11.78 3.44 -14.54
CA ARG A 254 -12.26 3.81 -15.88
C ARG A 254 -12.92 2.63 -16.61
N LYS A 255 -12.52 1.40 -16.26
CA LYS A 255 -13.05 0.16 -16.82
C LYS A 255 -14.07 -0.50 -15.89
N GLU A 256 -13.99 -0.22 -14.60
CA GLU A 256 -14.78 -0.85 -13.55
C GLU A 256 -15.73 0.15 -12.88
N ASN A 257 -16.95 -0.26 -12.53
CA ASN A 257 -17.92 0.64 -11.87
C ASN A 257 -17.57 0.86 -10.39
N TYR A 258 -17.03 2.04 -10.07
CA TYR A 258 -16.67 2.42 -8.70
C TYR A 258 -17.85 2.38 -7.71
N CYS A 259 -19.01 2.92 -8.06
CA CYS A 259 -20.14 2.95 -7.13
C CYS A 259 -20.64 1.55 -6.77
N SER A 260 -20.54 0.60 -7.71
CA SER A 260 -20.90 -0.81 -7.46
C SER A 260 -19.96 -1.54 -6.48
N THR A 261 -18.73 -1.05 -6.32
CA THR A 261 -17.81 -1.59 -5.31
C THR A 261 -18.11 -1.02 -3.93
N ARG A 262 -18.57 0.23 -3.85
CA ARG A 262 -18.88 0.93 -2.58
C ARG A 262 -20.16 0.46 -1.91
N HIS A 263 -21.18 0.05 -2.67
CA HIS A 263 -22.48 -0.32 -2.10
C HIS A 263 -23.28 -1.20 -3.05
N SER A 264 -23.99 -2.21 -2.52
CA SER A 264 -24.82 -3.14 -3.30
C SER A 264 -25.99 -2.46 -4.04
N HIS A 265 -26.61 -1.48 -3.40
CA HIS A 265 -27.77 -0.77 -3.95
C HIS A 265 -27.49 0.61 -4.58
N ARG A 266 -26.34 1.24 -4.31
CA ARG A 266 -26.04 2.61 -4.75
C ARG A 266 -24.96 2.57 -5.83
N VAL A 267 -25.33 2.04 -6.98
CA VAL A 267 -24.38 1.63 -8.02
C VAL A 267 -24.21 2.69 -9.13
N PHE A 268 -24.92 3.80 -9.05
CA PHE A 268 -24.87 4.88 -10.04
C PHE A 268 -24.13 6.08 -9.47
N GLN A 269 -23.35 6.78 -10.29
CA GLN A 269 -22.85 8.10 -9.92
C GLN A 269 -24.04 9.08 -9.84
N CYS A 270 -24.10 9.87 -8.77
CA CYS A 270 -25.17 10.86 -8.62
C CYS A 270 -25.04 11.96 -9.69
N PRO A 271 -26.14 12.34 -10.37
CA PRO A 271 -26.12 13.38 -11.40
C PRO A 271 -25.98 14.78 -10.81
N GLU A 272 -25.60 15.75 -11.63
CA GLU A 272 -25.70 17.17 -11.29
C GLU A 272 -27.15 17.51 -10.87
N GLY A 273 -27.32 18.39 -9.88
CA GLY A 273 -28.62 18.67 -9.26
C GLY A 273 -28.96 17.79 -8.05
N ASN A 274 -28.37 16.59 -7.93
CA ASN A 274 -28.55 15.74 -6.76
C ASN A 274 -27.84 16.31 -5.50
N PRO A 275 -28.42 16.24 -4.29
CA PRO A 275 -27.78 16.71 -3.04
C PRO A 275 -26.42 16.07 -2.73
N ASN A 276 -26.18 14.85 -3.24
CA ASN A 276 -24.94 14.11 -3.07
C ASN A 276 -23.92 14.34 -4.18
N TYR A 277 -24.27 15.09 -5.23
CA TYR A 277 -23.32 15.49 -6.26
C TYR A 277 -22.20 16.35 -5.68
N VAL A 278 -20.99 16.17 -6.21
CA VAL A 278 -19.80 16.90 -5.79
C VAL A 278 -19.15 17.49 -7.03
N ALA A 279 -19.45 18.76 -7.31
CA ALA A 279 -18.87 19.49 -8.44
C ALA A 279 -17.39 19.86 -8.21
N ASP A 280 -17.03 20.14 -6.96
CA ASP A 280 -15.70 20.57 -6.58
C ASP A 280 -14.75 19.36 -6.46
N ALA A 281 -13.98 19.12 -7.52
CA ALA A 281 -13.02 18.02 -7.60
C ALA A 281 -11.95 18.07 -6.49
N THR A 282 -11.66 19.24 -5.90
CA THR A 282 -10.66 19.36 -4.82
C THR A 282 -11.09 18.67 -3.53
N LYS A 283 -12.39 18.37 -3.38
CA LYS A 283 -12.94 17.61 -2.26
C LYS A 283 -12.59 16.12 -2.34
N CYS A 284 -12.10 15.64 -3.48
CA CYS A 284 -11.73 14.24 -3.68
C CYS A 284 -12.82 13.27 -3.21
N SER A 285 -14.07 13.59 -3.54
CA SER A 285 -15.24 12.82 -3.18
C SER A 285 -16.24 12.83 -4.33
N MET A 286 -17.01 11.76 -4.45
CA MET A 286 -18.12 11.64 -5.40
C MET A 286 -19.35 11.02 -4.74
N GLY A 287 -20.53 11.38 -5.24
CA GLY A 287 -21.78 10.78 -4.81
C GLY A 287 -22.08 9.48 -5.55
N CYS A 288 -22.50 8.46 -4.82
CA CYS A 288 -23.10 7.23 -5.37
C CYS A 288 -24.56 7.10 -4.91
N CYS A 289 -25.45 6.90 -5.88
CA CYS A 289 -26.90 6.95 -5.77
C CYS A 289 -27.55 5.64 -6.20
N VAL A 290 -28.79 5.41 -5.75
CA VAL A 290 -29.59 4.21 -6.09
C VAL A 290 -29.98 4.14 -7.56
N ASN A 291 -30.11 5.29 -8.21
CA ASN A 291 -30.35 5.47 -9.64
C ASN A 291 -29.78 6.83 -10.07
N ASN A 292 -29.86 7.16 -11.37
CA ASN A 292 -29.29 8.39 -11.94
C ASN A 292 -30.36 9.52 -12.03
N THR A 293 -31.00 9.86 -10.92
CA THR A 293 -31.97 10.98 -10.84
C THR A 293 -31.59 12.00 -9.75
N GLU A 294 -32.08 13.22 -9.87
CA GLU A 294 -31.78 14.32 -8.93
C GLU A 294 -32.34 14.07 -7.52
N ASP A 295 -33.46 13.36 -7.40
CA ASP A 295 -34.13 13.00 -6.15
C ASP A 295 -33.61 11.69 -5.52
N ALA A 296 -32.68 11.01 -6.18
CA ALA A 296 -32.13 9.74 -5.74
C ALA A 296 -31.45 9.81 -4.36
N SER A 297 -31.75 8.85 -3.48
CA SER A 297 -30.97 8.64 -2.26
C SER A 297 -29.54 8.21 -2.61
N GLY A 298 -28.56 8.81 -1.96
CA GLY A 298 -27.15 8.53 -2.18
C GLY A 298 -26.28 8.83 -0.97
N PHE A 299 -25.01 8.45 -1.08
CA PHE A 299 -23.96 8.77 -0.12
C PHE A 299 -22.73 9.30 -0.85
N LYS A 300 -21.93 10.10 -0.15
CA LYS A 300 -20.63 10.58 -0.64
C LYS A 300 -19.54 9.61 -0.19
N TYR A 301 -18.68 9.25 -1.13
CA TYR A 301 -17.50 8.43 -0.89
C TYR A 301 -16.26 9.18 -1.36
N SER A 302 -15.10 8.87 -0.80
CA SER A 302 -13.82 9.31 -1.37
C SER A 302 -13.70 8.82 -2.80
N VAL A 303 -13.04 9.57 -3.68
CA VAL A 303 -12.69 9.04 -5.02
C VAL A 303 -11.46 8.13 -4.92
N PRO A 304 -11.23 7.24 -5.90
CA PRO A 304 -10.03 6.44 -5.96
C PRO A 304 -8.74 7.29 -6.01
N ASP A 305 -7.66 6.75 -5.45
CA ASP A 305 -6.35 7.39 -5.54
C ASP A 305 -5.91 7.54 -7.00
N GLY A 306 -5.31 8.69 -7.32
CA GLY A 306 -4.94 9.07 -8.70
C GLY A 306 -6.02 9.84 -9.46
N THR A 307 -7.19 10.09 -8.86
CA THR A 307 -8.24 10.90 -9.52
C THR A 307 -7.77 12.35 -9.65
N PRO A 308 -7.77 12.96 -10.86
CA PRO A 308 -7.38 14.35 -11.03
C PRO A 308 -8.28 15.30 -10.24
N CYS A 309 -7.69 16.24 -9.51
CA CYS A 309 -8.41 17.23 -8.71
C CYS A 309 -7.96 18.68 -8.95
N GLY A 310 -7.09 18.88 -9.95
CA GLY A 310 -6.56 20.17 -10.36
C GLY A 310 -5.36 20.00 -11.29
N GLN A 311 -4.83 21.11 -11.80
CA GLN A 311 -3.61 21.07 -12.62
C GLN A 311 -2.43 20.59 -11.78
N GLY A 312 -1.80 19.49 -12.20
CA GLY A 312 -0.68 18.87 -11.46
C GLY A 312 -1.07 18.24 -10.13
N LYS A 313 -2.37 17.98 -9.90
CA LYS A 313 -2.88 17.45 -8.62
C LYS A 313 -3.75 16.23 -8.81
N ILE A 314 -3.59 15.29 -7.89
CA ILE A 314 -4.43 14.09 -7.79
C ILE A 314 -4.94 13.90 -6.36
N CYS A 315 -6.02 13.16 -6.23
CA CYS A 315 -6.53 12.69 -4.96
C CYS A 315 -5.67 11.56 -4.44
N ILE A 316 -5.22 11.68 -3.18
CA ILE A 316 -4.54 10.63 -2.42
C ILE A 316 -5.17 10.65 -1.04
N TYR A 317 -5.74 9.52 -0.61
CA TYR A 317 -6.49 9.41 0.65
C TYR A 317 -7.54 10.52 0.82
N ALA A 318 -8.37 10.74 -0.22
CA ALA A 318 -9.41 11.78 -0.25
C ALA A 318 -8.89 13.22 -0.09
N ILE A 319 -7.62 13.48 -0.40
CA ILE A 319 -7.02 14.82 -0.30
C ILE A 319 -6.37 15.19 -1.62
N CYS A 320 -6.72 16.36 -2.13
CA CYS A 320 -6.14 16.90 -3.35
C CYS A 320 -4.70 17.34 -3.10
N THR A 321 -3.75 16.61 -3.68
CA THR A 321 -2.32 16.71 -3.38
C THR A 321 -1.54 17.00 -4.66
N GLU A 322 -0.49 17.82 -4.55
CA GLU A 322 0.46 18.03 -5.65
C GLU A 322 1.10 16.70 -6.05
N PHE A 323 1.18 16.46 -7.35
CA PHE A 323 1.77 15.25 -7.90
C PHE A 323 2.62 15.61 -9.11
N SER A 324 3.93 15.42 -8.97
CA SER A 324 4.86 15.63 -10.06
C SER A 324 5.18 14.29 -10.72
N GLU A 325 4.85 14.15 -12.00
CA GLU A 325 5.20 12.96 -12.81
C GLU A 325 6.72 12.76 -12.92
N LYS A 326 7.53 13.76 -12.57
CA LYS A 326 9.01 13.71 -12.58
C LYS A 326 9.63 12.75 -11.56
N ASN A 327 8.86 12.17 -10.64
CA ASN A 327 9.33 11.09 -9.76
C ASN A 327 9.22 9.69 -10.41
N ASN A 328 8.80 9.63 -11.68
CA ASN A 328 8.78 8.43 -12.50
C ASN A 328 10.00 8.43 -13.45
N ASP A 329 11.18 8.05 -12.94
CA ASP A 329 12.39 7.79 -13.74
C ASP A 329 12.26 6.59 -14.72
N TRP A 330 11.06 6.25 -15.16
CA TRP A 330 10.76 5.11 -16.03
C TRP A 330 9.95 5.46 -17.28
N GLN A 331 9.91 6.72 -17.69
CA GLN A 331 9.46 7.08 -19.05
C GLN A 331 10.60 7.00 -20.07
N HIS A 332 10.98 5.78 -20.44
CA HIS A 332 11.53 5.46 -21.76
C HIS A 332 11.01 4.05 -22.10
N SER A 333 10.08 3.87 -23.03
CA SER A 333 10.36 3.95 -24.46
C SER A 333 9.03 4.07 -25.23
N THR A 334 8.95 5.06 -26.11
CA THR A 334 8.06 5.04 -27.29
C THR A 334 8.47 3.96 -28.27
#